data_AF-S7W8N5-F1
#
_entry.id   AF-S7W8N5-F1
#
_cell.length_a   1.000
_cell.length_b   1.000
_cell.length_c   1.000
_cell.angle_alpha   90.00
_cell.angle_beta   90.00
_cell.angle_gamma   90.00
#
_symmetry.space_group_name_H-M   'P 1'
#
loop_
_entity.id
_entity.type
_entity.pdbx_description
1 polymer ?
#
loop_
_entity_poly.entity_id
_entity_poly.type
_entity_poly.pdbx_seq_one_letter_code
_entity_poly.pdbx_strand_id
1 'polypeptide(L)'
;MSGRGKGLGKGLGKGSAKRHKKTGTTTLQISSPSIRRLARRAGVPRLSSGVYQEVNNILVGYLSSIVRLGISYCSHAKRKTVQTSDVMYALKRSGTKILGY
;
A
#
# COMPACT_ATOMS: atom_id res chain seq x y z
N MET A 1 23.40 41.66 -11.33
CA MET A 1 22.64 40.89 -10.32
C MET A 1 21.23 40.67 -10.85
N SER A 2 20.87 39.43 -11.20
CA SER A 2 19.51 39.08 -11.64
C SER A 2 18.96 38.04 -10.66
N GLY A 3 18.04 38.49 -9.80
CA GLY A 3 17.42 37.69 -8.77
C GLY A 3 16.46 36.68 -9.38
N ARG A 4 16.76 35.39 -9.21
CA ARG A 4 15.87 34.30 -9.60
C ARG A 4 14.91 34.03 -8.44
N GLY A 5 13.70 34.57 -8.55
CA GLY A 5 12.63 34.33 -7.58
C GLY A 5 12.36 32.84 -7.39
N LYS A 6 12.20 32.42 -6.12
CA LYS A 6 11.75 31.07 -5.75
C LYS A 6 10.29 30.90 -6.18
N GLY A 7 10.08 30.50 -7.42
CA GLY A 7 8.75 30.18 -7.93
C GLY A 7 8.65 30.33 -9.43
N LEU A 8 9.28 29.44 -10.19
CA LEU A 8 9.05 29.33 -11.63
C LEU A 8 8.79 27.87 -11.98
N GLY A 9 7.51 27.60 -12.20
CA GLY A 9 7.06 26.42 -12.90
C GLY A 9 7.58 26.37 -14.34
N LYS A 10 7.55 25.14 -14.87
CA LYS A 10 7.66 24.76 -16.29
C LYS A 10 8.95 25.18 -17.01
N GLY A 11 10.03 24.45 -16.72
CA GLY A 11 11.08 24.20 -17.70
C GLY A 11 10.66 23.05 -18.63
N LEU A 12 10.31 23.37 -19.87
CA LEU A 12 10.02 22.40 -20.93
C LEU A 12 11.33 21.81 -21.48
N GLY A 13 11.56 20.54 -21.17
CA GLY A 13 12.05 19.48 -22.07
C GLY A 13 13.47 19.56 -22.64
N LYS A 14 14.29 18.54 -22.34
CA LYS A 14 15.22 17.89 -23.29
C LYS A 14 15.65 16.51 -22.75
N GLY A 15 15.37 15.47 -23.52
CA GLY A 15 15.82 14.10 -23.29
C GLY A 15 14.82 13.24 -22.53
N SER A 16 14.24 12.25 -23.21
CA SER A 16 13.70 11.05 -22.59
C SER A 16 14.85 10.31 -21.89
N ALA A 17 15.26 10.81 -20.72
CA ALA A 17 16.13 10.07 -19.82
C ALA A 17 15.43 8.74 -19.58
N LYS A 18 16.04 7.64 -20.05
CA LYS A 18 15.57 6.29 -19.74
C LYS A 18 15.41 6.23 -18.23
N ARG A 19 14.16 6.25 -17.78
CA ARG A 19 13.84 6.03 -16.38
C ARG A 19 14.25 4.59 -16.12
N HIS A 20 15.42 4.39 -15.53
CA HIS A 20 15.71 3.14 -14.86
C HIS A 20 14.54 2.92 -13.89
N LYS A 21 13.78 1.84 -14.08
CA LYS A 21 12.80 1.40 -13.09
C LYS A 21 13.59 1.22 -11.82
N LYS A 22 13.39 2.11 -10.84
CA LYS A 22 13.86 1.85 -9.48
C LYS A 22 13.18 0.55 -9.08
N THR A 23 13.90 -0.55 -9.10
CA THR A 23 13.55 -1.74 -8.34
C THR A 23 13.77 -1.35 -6.89
N GLY A 24 12.78 -0.65 -6.33
CA GLY A 24 12.81 -0.24 -4.96
C GLY A 24 12.90 -1.48 -4.09
N THR A 25 13.73 -1.39 -3.06
CA THR A 25 13.61 -2.22 -1.86
C THR A 25 12.15 -2.23 -1.43
N THR A 26 11.64 -3.42 -1.09
CA THR A 26 10.29 -3.67 -0.58
C THR A 26 10.06 -2.82 0.67
N THR A 27 9.71 -1.56 0.48
CA THR A 27 9.47 -0.67 1.61
C THR A 27 8.10 -1.06 2.13
N LEU A 28 8.08 -1.70 3.30
CA LEU A 28 6.85 -2.11 4.00
C LEU A 28 5.96 -0.92 4.40
N GLN A 29 6.35 0.30 4.03
CA GLN A 29 5.65 1.54 4.36
C GLN A 29 4.79 2.01 3.20
N ILE A 30 3.51 2.21 3.49
CA ILE A 30 2.59 2.91 2.62
C ILE A 30 2.92 4.41 2.64
N SER A 31 2.83 5.03 1.47
CA SER A 31 3.06 6.46 1.31
C SER A 31 2.03 7.29 2.10
N SER A 32 2.49 8.34 2.77
CA SER A 32 1.64 9.24 3.56
C SER A 32 0.44 9.81 2.79
N PRO A 33 0.54 10.14 1.48
CA PRO A 33 -0.63 10.53 0.69
C PRO A 33 -1.70 9.45 0.59
N SER A 34 -1.31 8.17 0.54
CA SER A 34 -2.25 7.05 0.47
C SER A 34 -2.99 6.85 1.80
N ILE A 35 -2.27 6.94 2.92
CA ILE A 35 -2.87 6.93 4.27
C ILE A 35 -3.84 8.11 4.42
N ARG A 36 -3.46 9.30 3.93
CA ARG A 36 -4.35 10.46 3.93
C ARG A 36 -5.62 10.18 3.11
N ARG A 37 -5.52 9.61 1.91
CA ARG A 37 -6.71 9.26 1.09
C ARG A 37 -7.65 8.29 1.81
N LEU A 38 -7.11 7.27 2.49
CA LEU A 38 -7.91 6.35 3.30
C LEU A 38 -8.64 7.08 4.43
N ALA A 39 -7.91 7.89 5.20
CA ALA A 39 -8.49 8.65 6.31
C ALA A 39 -9.53 9.67 5.84
N ARG A 40 -9.33 10.32 4.69
CA ARG A 40 -10.35 11.20 4.09
C ARG A 40 -11.61 10.45 3.70
N ARG A 41 -11.49 9.25 3.12
CA ARG A 41 -12.64 8.39 2.81
C ARG A 41 -13.39 7.98 4.07
N ALA A 42 -12.69 7.80 5.20
CA ALA A 42 -13.28 7.52 6.50
C ALA A 42 -13.82 8.78 7.23
N GLY A 43 -13.79 9.97 6.61
CA GLY A 43 -14.32 11.21 7.20
C GLY A 43 -13.39 11.90 8.20
N VAL A 44 -12.11 11.52 8.29
CA VAL A 44 -11.16 12.11 9.25
C VAL A 44 -10.72 13.52 8.80
N PRO A 45 -10.94 14.59 9.60
CA PRO A 45 -10.66 15.96 9.20
C PRO A 45 -9.20 16.41 9.41
N ARG A 46 -8.49 15.88 10.42
CA ARG A 46 -7.08 16.19 10.71
C ARG A 46 -6.34 14.92 11.10
N LEU A 47 -5.08 14.80 10.67
CA LEU A 47 -4.20 13.68 11.01
C LEU A 47 -2.92 14.20 11.65
N SER A 48 -2.55 13.64 12.79
CA SER A 48 -1.25 13.88 13.43
C SER A 48 -0.11 13.17 12.67
N SER A 49 1.13 13.61 12.88
CA SER A 49 2.33 13.02 12.27
C SER A 49 2.60 11.59 12.74
N GLY A 50 2.34 11.27 14.01
CA GLY A 50 2.56 9.93 14.55
C GLY A 50 1.67 8.84 13.92
N VAL A 51 0.50 9.22 13.41
CA VAL A 51 -0.48 8.29 12.82
C VAL A 51 0.07 7.58 11.59
N TYR A 52 0.96 8.21 10.81
CA TYR A 52 1.47 7.59 9.58
C TYR A 52 2.30 6.34 9.87
N GLN A 53 3.10 6.34 10.93
CA GLN A 53 3.89 5.18 11.33
C GLN A 53 2.99 4.10 11.93
N GLU A 54 2.05 4.50 12.79
CA GLU A 54 1.14 3.57 13.46
C GLU A 54 0.27 2.79 12.47
N VAL A 55 -0.31 3.48 11.48
CA VAL A 55 -1.11 2.84 10.43
C VAL A 55 -0.29 1.81 9.64
N ASN A 56 1.00 2.08 9.40
CA ASN A 56 1.87 1.12 8.71
C ASN A 56 2.08 -0.15 9.55
N ASN A 57 2.34 -0.02 10.84
CA ASN A 57 2.53 -1.16 11.74
C ASN A 57 1.27 -2.04 11.80
N ILE A 58 0.10 -1.41 11.98
CA ILE A 58 -1.19 -2.10 12.03
C ILE A 58 -1.46 -2.84 10.71
N LEU A 59 -1.21 -2.18 9.57
CA LEU A 59 -1.49 -2.77 8.28
C LEU A 59 -0.59 -3.97 7.97
N VAL A 60 0.70 -3.88 8.30
CA VAL A 60 1.63 -5.01 8.13
C VAL A 60 1.20 -6.19 9.00
N GLY A 61 0.77 -5.95 10.24
CA GLY A 61 0.24 -6.98 11.12
C GLY A 61 -1.02 -7.64 10.55
N TYR A 62 -1.98 -6.83 10.09
CA TYR A 62 -3.23 -7.31 9.50
C TYR A 62 -2.98 -8.16 8.24
N LEU A 63 -2.19 -7.65 7.29
CA LEU A 63 -1.86 -8.39 6.06
C LEU A 63 -1.08 -9.67 6.34
N SER A 64 -0.14 -9.64 7.29
CA SER A 64 0.60 -10.83 7.70
C SER A 64 -0.32 -11.93 8.22
N SER A 65 -1.35 -11.58 8.98
CA SER A 65 -2.32 -12.55 9.50
C SER A 65 -3.12 -13.23 8.37
N ILE A 66 -3.62 -12.45 7.40
CA ILE A 66 -4.42 -12.96 6.29
C ILE A 66 -3.55 -13.80 5.34
N VAL A 67 -2.35 -13.33 5.01
CA VAL A 67 -1.45 -14.04 4.10
C VAL A 67 -1.00 -15.38 4.71
N ARG A 68 -0.70 -15.42 6.01
CA ARG A 68 -0.39 -16.68 6.70
C ARG A 68 -1.54 -17.69 6.59
N LEU A 69 -2.77 -17.26 6.84
CA LEU A 69 -3.95 -18.11 6.69
C LEU A 69 -4.15 -18.56 5.22
N GLY A 70 -3.98 -17.65 4.26
CA GLY A 70 -4.07 -17.97 2.84
C GLY A 70 -3.03 -19.02 2.40
N ILE A 71 -1.79 -18.89 2.89
CA ILE A 71 -0.73 -19.88 2.65
C ILE A 71 -1.10 -21.23 3.28
N SER A 72 -1.66 -21.26 4.49
CA SER A 72 -2.12 -22.49 5.12
C SER A 72 -3.20 -23.21 4.29
N TYR A 73 -4.16 -22.48 3.72
CA TYR A 73 -5.17 -23.09 2.83
C TYR A 73 -4.57 -23.60 1.51
N CYS A 74 -3.67 -22.83 0.90
CA CYS A 74 -2.96 -23.24 -0.31
C CYS A 74 -2.14 -24.52 -0.07
N SER A 75 -1.41 -24.58 1.05
CA SER A 75 -0.61 -25.74 1.45
C SER A 75 -1.48 -26.95 1.77
N HIS A 76 -2.60 -26.76 2.47
CA HIS A 76 -3.56 -27.82 2.75
C HIS A 76 -4.12 -28.44 1.47
N ALA A 77 -4.37 -27.62 0.44
CA ALA A 77 -4.79 -28.06 -0.88
C ALA A 77 -3.65 -28.61 -1.76
N LYS A 78 -2.43 -28.77 -1.22
CA LYS A 78 -1.23 -29.24 -1.93
C LYS A 78 -0.87 -28.41 -3.18
N ARG A 79 -1.24 -27.13 -3.19
CA ARG A 79 -0.93 -26.18 -4.26
C ARG A 79 0.29 -25.34 -3.89
N LYS A 80 1.01 -24.85 -4.90
CA LYS A 80 2.12 -23.88 -4.74
C LYS A 80 1.69 -22.44 -5.05
N THR A 81 0.51 -22.27 -5.65
CA THR A 81 -0.04 -20.97 -6.06
C THR A 81 -1.24 -20.65 -5.20
N VAL A 82 -1.16 -19.52 -4.47
CA VAL A 82 -2.28 -18.99 -3.69
C VAL A 82 -3.37 -18.54 -4.66
N GLN A 83 -4.58 -19.05 -4.48
CA GLN A 83 -5.74 -18.70 -5.29
C GLN A 83 -6.61 -17.66 -4.57
N THR A 84 -7.50 -17.01 -5.32
CA THR A 84 -8.54 -16.11 -4.80
C THR A 84 -9.35 -16.73 -3.66
N SER A 85 -9.74 -17.99 -3.82
CA SER A 85 -10.54 -18.73 -2.83
C SER A 85 -9.83 -18.84 -1.48
N ASP A 86 -8.51 -19.08 -1.48
CA ASP A 86 -7.71 -19.17 -0.26
C ASP A 86 -7.72 -17.84 0.52
N VAL A 87 -7.63 -16.72 -0.20
CA VAL A 87 -7.69 -15.36 0.39
C VAL A 87 -9.11 -15.05 0.89
N MET A 88 -10.14 -15.40 0.12
CA MET A 88 -11.54 -15.24 0.54
C MET A 88 -11.86 -16.04 1.80
N TYR A 89 -11.36 -17.27 1.92
CA TYR A 89 -11.54 -18.08 3.12
C TYR A 89 -10.76 -17.56 4.31
N ALA A 90 -9.54 -17.04 4.10
CA ALA A 90 -8.78 -16.35 5.14
C ALA A 90 -9.53 -15.13 5.68
N LEU A 91 -10.05 -14.29 4.78
CA LEU A 91 -10.83 -13.11 5.14
C LEU A 91 -12.12 -13.47 5.88
N LYS A 92 -12.88 -14.47 5.37
CA LYS A 92 -14.09 -14.96 6.03
C LYS A 92 -13.81 -15.45 7.45
N ARG A 93 -12.66 -16.13 7.67
CA ARG A 93 -12.23 -16.59 9.00
C ARG A 93 -11.86 -15.43 9.93
N SER A 94 -11.28 -14.36 9.40
CA SER A 94 -10.96 -13.14 10.17
C SER A 94 -12.17 -12.24 10.44
N GLY A 95 -13.38 -12.63 10.00
CA GLY A 95 -14.61 -11.85 10.19
C GLY A 95 -14.89 -10.83 9.09
N THR A 96 -14.06 -10.75 8.05
CA THR A 96 -14.22 -9.80 6.94
C THR A 96 -14.72 -10.54 5.70
N LYS A 97 -16.01 -10.42 5.35
CA LYS A 97 -16.55 -11.05 4.13
C LYS A 97 -16.45 -10.09 2.94
N ILE A 98 -15.72 -10.48 1.89
CA ILE A 98 -15.64 -9.76 0.62
C ILE A 98 -16.54 -10.47 -0.41
N LEU A 99 -17.23 -9.69 -1.26
CA LEU A 99 -18.04 -10.16 -2.38
C LEU A 99 -17.41 -9.71 -3.70
N GLY A 100 -17.32 -10.63 -4.68
CA GLY A 100 -16.93 -10.34 -6.07
C GLY A 100 -15.42 -10.20 -6.32
N TYR A 101 -14.72 -11.33 -6.49
CA TYR A 101 -13.29 -11.39 -6.84
C TYR A 101 -13.05 -12.38 -7.98
#